data_AF-A0A3C0PN68-F1
#
_entry.id   AF-A0A3C0PN68-F1
#
_cell.length_a   1.000
_cell.length_b   1.000
_cell.length_c   1.000
_cell.angle_alpha   90.00
_cell.angle_beta   90.00
_cell.angle_gamma   90.00
#
_symmetry.space_group_name_H-M   'P 1'
#
loop_
_entity.id
_entity.type
_entity.pdbx_description
1 polymer ?
#
loop_
_entity_poly.entity_id
_entity_poly.type
_entity_poly.pdbx_seq_one_letter_code
_entity_poly.pdbx_strand_id
1 'polypeptide(L)'
;MEASFSRRKLVTPAELKDLNARSNLWGAGQMVSHLGAIVFAGYLHSLALGTGWMWLTGFGLGVLLNFLYAAQHELSHATVFSTRKVNEVFGRL
;
A
#
# COMPACT_ATOMS: atom_id res chain seq x y z
N MET A 1 37.29 -16.61 6.78
CA MET A 1 36.98 -15.18 7.02
C MET A 1 35.58 -15.12 7.61
N GLU A 2 35.43 -14.82 8.91
CA GLU A 2 34.12 -14.47 9.45
C GLU A 2 33.84 -13.01 9.12
N ALA A 3 32.96 -12.77 8.16
CA ALA A 3 32.44 -11.43 7.92
C ALA A 3 31.45 -11.07 9.04
N SER A 4 31.86 -10.17 9.93
CA SER A 4 30.94 -9.51 10.87
C SER A 4 30.13 -8.46 10.12
N PHE A 5 28.93 -8.84 9.68
CA PHE A 5 27.99 -7.90 9.08
C PHE A 5 27.35 -7.03 10.16
N SER A 6 28.00 -5.91 10.49
CA SER A 6 27.36 -4.89 11.33
C SER A 6 26.22 -4.22 10.55
N ARG A 7 24.97 -4.51 10.92
CA ARG A 7 23.76 -3.90 10.33
C ARG A 7 23.80 -2.36 10.32
N ARG A 8 24.60 -1.75 11.21
CA ARG A 8 24.77 -0.29 11.31
C ARG A 8 25.51 0.35 10.13
N LYS A 9 26.17 -0.41 9.26
CA LYS A 9 26.96 0.12 8.13
C LYS A 9 26.46 -0.34 6.75
N LEU A 10 25.27 -0.94 6.67
CA LEU A 10 24.72 -1.41 5.39
C LEU A 10 24.14 -0.29 4.52
N VAL A 11 23.55 0.73 5.17
CA VAL A 11 22.93 1.89 4.51
C VAL A 11 23.31 3.12 5.33
N THR A 12 23.89 4.11 4.69
CA THR A 12 24.21 5.39 5.31
C THR A 12 22.92 6.19 5.60
N PRO A 13 22.93 7.12 6.56
CA PRO A 13 21.77 7.99 6.79
C PRO A 13 21.31 8.77 5.56
N ALA A 14 22.23 9.13 4.65
CA ALA A 14 21.92 9.82 3.40
C ALA A 14 21.15 8.90 2.44
N GLU A 15 21.66 7.68 2.21
CA GLU A 15 20.98 6.67 1.38
C GLU A 15 19.60 6.31 1.95
N LEU A 16 19.49 6.17 3.27
CA LEU A 16 18.21 5.90 3.92
C LEU A 16 17.21 7.03 3.71
N LYS A 17 17.66 8.29 3.75
CA LYS A 17 16.81 9.46 3.49
C LYS A 17 16.29 9.46 2.05
N ASP A 18 17.14 9.11 1.09
CA ASP A 18 16.77 9.06 -0.32
C ASP A 18 15.79 7.90 -0.61
N LEU A 19 16.00 6.73 0.02
CA LEU A 19 15.07 5.59 -0.07
C LEU A 19 13.70 5.88 0.55
N ASN A 20 13.64 6.75 1.56
CA ASN A 20 12.39 7.19 2.20
C ASN A 20 11.83 8.49 1.59
N ALA A 21 12.30 8.90 0.41
CA ALA A 21 11.82 10.10 -0.25
C ALA A 21 10.34 9.95 -0.67
N ARG A 22 9.49 10.77 -0.06
CA ARG A 22 8.05 10.80 -0.32
C ARG A 22 7.73 11.46 -1.65
N SER A 23 6.74 10.95 -2.37
CA SER A 23 6.34 11.51 -3.67
C SER A 23 4.82 11.53 -3.82
N ASN A 24 4.28 12.71 -4.15
CA ASN A 24 2.84 12.83 -4.42
C ASN A 24 2.41 12.06 -5.67
N LEU A 25 3.24 12.05 -6.71
CA LEU A 25 2.90 11.37 -7.96
C LEU A 25 2.86 9.86 -7.77
N TRP A 26 3.90 9.29 -7.15
CA TRP A 26 3.96 7.85 -6.89
C TRP A 26 2.94 7.43 -5.83
N GLY A 27 2.75 8.23 -4.77
CA GLY A 27 1.71 8.01 -3.76
C GLY A 27 0.31 8.01 -4.36
N ALA A 28 0.00 8.97 -5.25
CA ALA A 28 -1.29 9.03 -5.93
C ALA A 28 -1.45 7.84 -6.89
N GLY A 29 -0.42 7.50 -7.66
CA GLY A 29 -0.43 6.34 -8.56
C GLY A 29 -0.73 5.04 -7.82
N GLN A 30 -0.06 4.79 -6.70
CA GLN A 30 -0.28 3.60 -5.88
C GLN A 30 -1.68 3.58 -5.24
N MET A 31 -2.15 4.73 -4.74
CA MET A 31 -3.47 4.83 -4.11
C MET A 31 -4.59 4.60 -5.15
N VAL A 32 -4.50 5.25 -6.30
CA VAL A 32 -5.49 5.12 -7.38
C VAL A 32 -5.48 3.70 -7.94
N SER A 33 -4.31 3.10 -8.15
CA SER A 33 -4.22 1.72 -8.65
C SER A 33 -4.80 0.72 -7.66
N HIS A 34 -4.52 0.87 -6.36
CA HIS A 34 -5.05 -0.03 -5.33
C HIS A 34 -6.58 0.10 -5.18
N LEU A 35 -7.09 1.33 -5.11
CA LEU A 35 -8.54 1.58 -5.05
C LEU A 35 -9.24 1.08 -6.32
N GLY A 36 -8.64 1.32 -7.49
CA GLY A 36 -9.13 0.79 -8.76
C GLY A 36 -9.17 -0.74 -8.77
N ALA A 37 -8.14 -1.41 -8.24
CA ALA A 37 -8.11 -2.86 -8.10
C ALA A 37 -9.22 -3.38 -7.18
N ILE A 38 -9.50 -2.70 -6.06
CA ILE A 38 -10.61 -3.04 -5.15
C ILE A 38 -11.95 -2.92 -5.87
N VAL A 39 -12.20 -1.80 -6.56
CA VAL A 39 -13.46 -1.60 -7.30
C VAL A 39 -13.62 -2.65 -8.40
N PHE A 40 -12.55 -2.93 -9.14
CA PHE A 40 -12.55 -3.95 -10.18
C PHE A 40 -12.80 -5.36 -9.63
N ALA A 41 -12.12 -5.74 -8.54
CA ALA A 41 -12.33 -7.02 -7.87
C ALA A 41 -13.75 -7.14 -7.31
N GLY A 42 -14.29 -6.06 -6.74
CA GLY A 42 -15.68 -5.99 -6.28
C GLY A 42 -16.69 -6.18 -7.42
N TYR A 43 -16.44 -5.57 -8.58
CA TYR A 43 -17.23 -5.79 -9.79
C TYR A 43 -17.18 -7.26 -10.23
N LEU A 44 -15.99 -7.85 -10.34
CA LEU A 44 -15.85 -9.28 -10.70
C LEU A 44 -16.54 -10.20 -9.69
N HIS A 45 -16.43 -9.88 -8.39
CA HIS A 45 -17.09 -10.65 -7.34
C HIS A 45 -18.61 -10.58 -7.48
N SER A 46 -19.16 -9.40 -7.80
CA SER A 46 -20.60 -9.22 -8.00
C SER A 46 -21.14 -10.09 -9.15
N LEU A 47 -20.37 -10.25 -10.24
CA LEU A 47 -20.70 -11.13 -11.36
C LEU A 47 -20.60 -12.62 -11.00
N ALA A 48 -19.79 -12.97 -10.00
CA ALA A 48 -19.53 -14.35 -9.60
C ALA A 48 -20.48 -14.86 -8.50
N LEU A 49 -21.34 -14.01 -7.94
CA LEU A 49 -22.28 -14.37 -6.87
C LEU A 49 -23.18 -15.54 -7.30
N GLY A 50 -23.41 -16.49 -6.39
CA GLY A 50 -24.18 -17.71 -6.66
C GLY A 50 -23.43 -18.80 -7.43
N THR A 51 -22.17 -18.55 -7.82
CA THR A 51 -21.30 -19.54 -8.48
C THR A 51 -20.11 -19.93 -7.60
N GLY A 52 -19.43 -21.02 -7.93
CA GLY A 52 -18.18 -21.42 -7.25
C GLY A 52 -17.06 -20.37 -7.37
N TRP A 53 -17.08 -19.53 -8.41
CA TRP A 53 -16.10 -18.46 -8.60
C TRP A 53 -16.19 -17.34 -7.55
N MET A 54 -17.29 -17.28 -6.78
CA MET A 54 -17.42 -16.30 -5.70
C MET A 54 -16.31 -16.45 -4.66
N TRP A 55 -15.82 -17.67 -4.41
CA TRP A 55 -14.77 -17.93 -3.44
C TRP A 55 -13.43 -17.33 -3.87
N LEU A 56 -13.05 -17.52 -5.14
CA LEU A 56 -11.80 -17.00 -5.67
C LEU A 56 -11.83 -15.46 -5.76
N THR A 57 -12.91 -14.91 -6.31
CA THR A 57 -13.08 -13.45 -6.41
C THR A 57 -13.21 -12.79 -5.04
N GLY A 58 -13.92 -13.42 -4.11
CA GLY A 58 -14.07 -12.96 -2.73
C GLY A 58 -12.75 -13.00 -1.96
N PHE A 59 -11.94 -14.06 -2.14
CA PHE A 59 -10.59 -14.11 -1.58
C PHE A 59 -9.72 -12.97 -2.11
N GLY A 60 -9.70 -12.75 -3.43
CA GLY A 60 -8.94 -11.64 -4.03
C GLY A 60 -9.36 -10.27 -3.51
N LEU A 61 -10.68 -10.03 -3.44
CA LEU A 61 -11.23 -8.80 -2.87
C LEU A 61 -10.85 -8.64 -1.38
N GLY A 62 -10.97 -9.70 -0.59
CA GLY A 62 -10.60 -9.70 0.83
C GLY A 62 -9.12 -9.38 1.07
N VAL A 63 -8.21 -9.94 0.24
CA VAL A 63 -6.78 -9.61 0.30
C VAL A 63 -6.56 -8.13 0.02
N LEU A 64 -7.16 -7.58 -1.03
CA LEU A 64 -7.00 -6.15 -1.37
C LEU A 64 -7.52 -5.22 -0.25
N LEU A 65 -8.64 -5.58 0.37
CA LEU A 65 -9.18 -4.86 1.53
C LEU A 65 -8.27 -4.96 2.76
N ASN A 66 -7.67 -6.12 3.02
CA ASN A 66 -6.70 -6.28 4.10
C ASN A 66 -5.45 -5.39 3.89
N PHE A 67 -4.94 -5.30 2.66
CA PHE A 67 -3.82 -4.41 2.33
C PHE A 67 -4.21 -2.92 2.35
N LEU A 68 -5.49 -2.59 2.18
CA LEU A 68 -5.95 -1.21 2.34
C LEU A 68 -5.68 -0.68 3.75
N TYR A 69 -5.85 -1.52 4.77
CA TYR A 69 -5.55 -1.15 6.16
C TYR A 69 -4.06 -0.85 6.37
N ALA A 70 -3.16 -1.63 5.74
CA ALA A 70 -1.73 -1.34 5.77
C ALA A 70 -1.41 0.01 5.11
N ALA A 71 -2.05 0.33 3.98
CA ALA A 71 -1.89 1.63 3.34
C ALA A 71 -2.39 2.78 4.24
N GLN A 72 -3.52 2.60 4.93
CA GLN A 72 -4.07 3.57 5.88
C GLN A 72 -3.14 3.81 7.08
N HIS A 73 -2.48 2.77 7.59
CA HIS A 73 -1.47 2.87 8.64
C HIS A 73 -0.31 3.78 8.21
N GLU A 74 0.22 3.60 7.01
CA GLU A 74 1.30 4.42 6.46
C GLU A 74 0.86 5.88 6.19
N LEU A 75 -0.38 6.08 5.71
CA LEU A 75 -0.96 7.41 5.58
C LEU A 75 -1.04 8.14 6.92
N SER A 76 -1.37 7.43 8.00
CA SER A 76 -1.39 8.00 9.36
C SER A 76 -0.01 8.39 9.88
N HIS A 77 1.05 7.73 9.39
CA HIS A 77 2.44 8.09 9.65
C HIS A 77 2.98 9.21 8.75
N ALA A 78 2.19 9.67 7.76
CA ALA A 78 2.57 10.68 6.78
C ALA A 78 3.83 10.32 5.95
N THR A 79 3.98 9.02 5.66
CA THR A 79 5.10 8.43 4.89
C THR A 79 4.79 8.27 3.39
N VAL A 80 3.54 8.44 2.96
CA VAL A 80 3.14 8.20 1.55
C VAL A 80 3.30 9.44 0.68
N PHE A 81 2.54 10.50 0.96
CA PHE A 81 2.56 11.74 0.19
C PHE A 81 3.60 12.73 0.73
N SER A 82 4.22 13.52 -0.15
CA SER A 82 5.06 14.64 0.30
C SER A 82 4.21 15.78 0.88
N THR A 83 2.96 15.92 0.44
CA THR A 83 1.98 16.85 1.03
C THR A 83 1.29 16.23 2.24
N ARG A 84 1.62 16.73 3.44
CA ARG A 84 1.10 16.21 4.72
C ARG A 84 -0.43 16.17 4.81
N LYS A 85 -1.13 17.23 4.37
CA LYS A 85 -2.60 17.29 4.41
C LYS A 85 -3.28 16.15 3.65
N VAL A 86 -2.68 15.71 2.53
CA VAL A 86 -3.22 14.60 1.73
C VAL A 86 -3.18 13.30 2.53
N ASN A 87 -2.06 13.03 3.20
CA ASN A 87 -1.95 11.88 4.11
C ASN A 87 -2.99 11.93 5.24
N GLU A 88 -3.19 13.10 5.86
CA GLU A 88 -4.14 13.25 6.99
C GLU A 88 -5.60 13.03 6.56
N VAL A 89 -5.99 13.45 5.36
CA VAL A 89 -7.33 13.20 4.83
C VAL A 89 -7.54 11.71 4.62
N PHE A 90 -6.66 11.06 3.86
CA PHE A 90 -6.85 9.65 3.51
C PHE A 90 -6.55 8.67 4.67
N GLY A 91 -5.69 9.04 5.62
CA GLY A 91 -5.41 8.21 6.79
C GLY A 91 -6.57 8.15 7.80
N ARG A 92 -7.51 9.10 7.73
CA ARG A 92 -8.67 9.22 8.64
C ARG A 92 -9.99 8.73 8.04
N LEU A 93 -10.00 8.38 6.76
CA LEU A 93 -11.12 7.68 6.12
C LEU A 93 -11.13 6.21 6.54
#